data_AF-A0A0M1JSC7-F1
#
_entry.id   AF-A0A0M1JSC7-F1
#
_cell.length_a   1.000
_cell.length_b   1.000
_cell.length_c   1.000
_cell.angle_alpha   90.00
_cell.angle_beta   90.00
_cell.angle_gamma   90.00
#
_symmetry.space_group_name_H-M   'P 1'
#
loop_
_entity.id
_entity.type
_entity.pdbx_description
1 polymer ?
#
loop_
_entity_poly.entity_id
_entity_poly.type
_entity_poly.pdbx_seq_one_letter_code
_entity_poly.pdbx_strand_id
1 'polypeptide(L)' 'MVRQNPIPVSSNIHQLITRIVESNEIGRREQLQLTSAMLRDKNLTEEDRRQINRIFDHIQSGRIKIIDL' A
#
# COMPACT_ATOMS: atom_id res chain seq x y z
N MET A 1 23.30 17.44 10.58
CA MET A 1 22.17 17.97 9.78
C MET A 1 21.58 16.83 8.98
N VAL A 2 20.57 16.15 9.50
CA VAL A 2 19.87 15.08 8.77
C VAL A 2 19.00 15.73 7.70
N ARG A 3 19.38 15.56 6.44
CA ARG A 3 18.58 15.99 5.30
C ARG A 3 17.29 15.19 5.30
N GLN A 4 16.18 15.84 5.65
CA GLN A 4 14.86 15.32 5.34
C GLN A 4 14.75 15.29 3.82
N ASN A 5 14.90 14.09 3.27
CA ASN A 5 14.67 13.83 1.86
C ASN A 5 13.16 13.98 1.61
N PRO A 6 12.71 14.83 0.67
CA PRO A 6 11.31 14.81 0.28
C PRO A 6 11.05 13.45 -0.36
N ILE A 7 10.29 12.60 0.33
CA ILE A 7 9.92 11.28 -0.21
C ILE A 7 9.03 11.57 -1.42
N PRO A 8 9.45 11.24 -2.65
CA PRO A 8 8.58 11.37 -3.80
C PRO A 8 7.35 10.48 -3.53
N VAL A 9 6.17 11.10 -3.55
CA VAL A 9 4.87 10.45 -3.26
C VAL A 9 4.59 9.23 -4.14
N SER A 10 5.30 9.07 -5.26
CA SER A 10 5.27 7.91 -6.15
C SER A 10 6.07 6.70 -5.64
N SER A 11 7.11 6.88 -4.80
CA SER A 11 7.90 5.77 -4.24
C SER A 11 7.26 5.13 -3.00
N ASN A 12 6.21 5.73 -2.43
CA ASN A 12 5.65 5.29 -1.15
C ASN A 12 4.73 4.06 -1.29
N ILE A 13 3.99 3.92 -2.41
CA ILE A 13 3.06 2.80 -2.60
C ILE A 13 3.79 1.49 -2.80
N HIS A 14 4.84 1.44 -3.62
CA HIS A 14 5.60 0.20 -3.80
C HIS A 14 6.25 -0.26 -2.50
N GLN A 15 6.82 0.66 -1.71
CA GLN A 15 7.37 0.32 -0.39
C GLN A 15 6.29 -0.19 0.56
N LEU A 16 5.09 0.40 0.52
CA LEU A 16 3.95 -0.05 1.31
C LEU A 16 3.51 -1.46 0.91
N ILE A 17 3.41 -1.73 -0.40
CA ILE A 17 3.08 -3.04 -0.96
C ILE A 17 4.11 -4.09 -0.53
N THR A 18 5.40 -3.79 -0.68
CA THR A 18 6.48 -4.69 -0.25
C THR A 18 6.38 -5.00 1.24
N ARG A 19 6.18 -3.99 2.10
CA ARG A 19 6.03 -4.18 3.54
C ARG A 19 4.86 -5.09 3.88
N ILE A 20 3.71 -4.89 3.24
CA ILE A 20 2.50 -5.69 3.47
C ILE A 20 2.71 -7.15 3.06
N VAL A 21 3.38 -7.37 1.92
CA VAL A 21 3.70 -8.73 1.44
C VAL A 21 4.71 -9.43 2.36
N GLU A 22 5.74 -8.72 2.83
CA GLU A 22 6.74 -9.26 3.75
C GLU A 22 6.14 -9.57 5.13
N SER A 23 5.32 -8.66 5.65
CA SER A 23 4.75 -8.77 7.01
C SER A 23 3.50 -9.66 7.04
N ASN A 24 2.86 -9.89 5.89
CA ASN A 24 1.52 -10.51 5.79
C ASN A 24 0.46 -9.83 6.67
N GLU A 25 0.69 -8.55 6.95
CA GLU A 25 -0.11 -7.74 7.84
C GLU A 25 -0.32 -6.36 7.24
N ILE A 26 -1.49 -5.78 7.48
CA ILE A 26 -1.82 -4.44 7.03
C ILE A 26 -2.50 -3.66 8.16
N GLY A 27 -1.97 -2.49 8.49
CA GLY A 27 -2.60 -1.55 9.40
C GLY A 27 -3.77 -0.81 8.77
N ARG A 28 -4.72 -0.34 9.58
CA ARG A 28 -5.84 0.49 9.06
C ARG A 28 -5.39 1.76 8.34
N ARG A 29 -4.29 2.37 8.78
CA ARG A 29 -3.67 3.54 8.12
C ARG A 29 -3.11 3.20 6.75
N GLU A 30 -2.61 1.98 6.57
CA GLU A 30 -2.02 1.50 5.32
C GLU A 30 -3.13 1.14 4.33
N GLN A 31 -4.18 0.47 4.79
CA GLN A 31 -5.38 0.24 4.02
C GLN A 31 -5.99 1.56 3.52
N LEU A 32 -6.12 2.56 4.40
CA LEU A 32 -6.66 3.86 4.01
C LEU A 32 -5.78 4.58 2.97
N GLN A 33 -4.46 4.43 3.08
CA GLN A 33 -3.52 4.96 2.08
C GLN A 33 -3.69 4.27 0.72
N LEU A 34 -3.83 2.94 0.68
CA LEU A 34 -4.09 2.20 -0.55
C LEU A 34 -5.43 2.60 -1.19
N THR A 35 -6.51 2.71 -0.40
CA THR A 35 -7.82 3.14 -0.90
C THR A 35 -7.77 4.58 -1.40
N SER A 36 -7.14 5.49 -0.65
CA SER A 36 -6.97 6.89 -1.07
C SER A 36 -6.16 6.99 -2.37
N ALA A 37 -5.10 6.18 -2.50
CA ALA A 37 -4.32 6.12 -3.73
C ALA A 37 -5.16 5.64 -4.92
N MET A 38 -5.96 4.57 -4.75
CA MET A 38 -6.86 4.08 -5.78
C MET A 38 -7.88 5.13 -6.21
N LEU A 39 -8.47 5.86 -5.26
CA LEU A 39 -9.46 6.90 -5.55
C LEU A 39 -8.87 8.12 -6.27
N ARG A 40 -7.57 8.38 -6.07
CA ARG A 40 -6.90 9.57 -6.62
C ARG A 40 -6.51 9.41 -8.09
N ASP A 41 -6.55 8.17 -8.62
CA ASP A 41 -6.50 7.66 -10.01
C ASP A 41 -5.38 8.20 -10.94
N LYS A 42 -5.03 9.48 -10.87
CA LYS A 42 -4.14 10.23 -11.77
C LYS A 42 -2.67 9.83 -11.77
N ASN A 43 -2.21 8.95 -10.88
CA ASN A 43 -0.78 8.57 -10.79
C ASN A 43 -0.54 7.06 -10.66
N LEU A 44 -1.59 6.24 -10.70
CA LEU A 44 -1.43 4.79 -10.65
C LEU A 44 -1.42 4.23 -12.06
N THR A 45 -0.38 3.47 -12.39
CA THR A 45 -0.38 2.66 -13.60
C THR A 45 -1.33 1.49 -13.44
N GLU A 46 -1.69 0.84 -14.56
CA GLU A 46 -2.47 -0.40 -14.52
C GLU A 46 -1.75 -1.49 -13.71
N GLU A 47 -0.42 -1.51 -13.71
CA GLU A 47 0.37 -2.43 -12.91
C GLU A 47 0.22 -2.17 -11.41
N ASP A 48 0.26 -0.91 -10.99
CA ASP A 48 0.05 -0.54 -9.58
C ASP A 48 -1.35 -0.96 -9.13
N ARG A 49 -2.36 -0.73 -9.96
CA ARG A 49 -3.74 -1.17 -9.69
C ARG A 49 -3.84 -2.68 -9.54
N ARG A 50 -3.16 -3.47 -10.39
CA ARG A 50 -3.12 -4.93 -10.27
C ARG A 50 -2.46 -5.37 -8.95
N GLN A 51 -1.35 -4.73 -8.56
CA GLN A 51 -0.67 -5.06 -7.30
C GLN A 51 -1.53 -4.73 -6.08
N ILE A 52 -2.19 -3.57 -6.09
CA ILE A 52 -3.09 -3.15 -5.02
C ILE A 52 -4.30 -4.12 -4.92
N ASN A 53 -4.93 -4.47 -6.04
CA ASN A 53 -6.03 -5.44 -6.07
C ASN A 53 -5.61 -6.80 -5.51
N ARG A 54 -4.41 -7.27 -5.85
CA ARG A 54 -3.87 -8.54 -5.33
C ARG A 54 -3.70 -8.52 -3.80
N ILE A 55 -3.30 -7.37 -3.22
CA ILE A 55 -3.27 -7.22 -1.77
C ILE A 55 -4.68 -7.30 -1.19
N PHE A 56 -5.66 -6.62 -1.78
CA PHE A 56 -7.05 -6.71 -1.35
C PHE A 56 -7.60 -8.13 -1.43
N ASP A 57 -7.30 -8.88 -2.49
CA ASP A 57 -7.63 -10.31 -2.60
C ASP A 57 -6.97 -11.15 -1.48
N HIS A 58 -5.71 -10.86 -1.16
CA HIS A 58 -4.99 -11.53 -0.07
C HIS A 58 -5.57 -11.19 1.31
N ILE A 59 -6.06 -9.97 1.51
CA ILE A 59 -6.80 -9.57 2.71
C ILE A 59 -8.14 -10.32 2.77
N GLN A 60 -8.91 -10.32 1.68
CA GLN A 60 -10.24 -10.95 1.63
C GLN A 60 -10.18 -12.48 1.76
N SER A 61 -9.12 -13.11 1.23
CA SER A 61 -8.85 -14.54 1.41
C SER A 61 -8.26 -14.90 2.78
N GLY A 62 -8.01 -13.91 3.64
CA GLY A 62 -7.46 -14.11 4.99
C GLY A 62 -5.98 -14.47 5.03
N ARG A 63 -5.26 -14.33 3.90
CA ARG A 63 -3.80 -14.52 3.83
C ARG A 63 -3.05 -13.35 4.46
N ILE A 64 -3.60 -12.14 4.35
CA ILE A 64 -3.10 -10.94 5.02
C ILE A 64 -4.05 -10.61 6.18
N LYS A 65 -3.49 -10.40 7.36
CA LYS A 65 -4.25 -10.00 8.54
C LYS A 65 -4.33 -8.49 8.63
N ILE A 66 -5.53 -7.98 8.90
CA ILE A 66 -5.70 -6.56 9.25
C ILE A 66 -5.36 -6.42 10.73
N ILE A 67 -4.36 -5.60 11.03
CA ILE A 67 -3.97 -5.28 12.40
C ILE A 67 -4.46 -3.86 12.75
N ASP A 68 -5.05 -3.71 13.92
CA ASP A 68 -5.40 -2.39 14.48
C ASP A 68 -4.25 -2.00 15.42
N LEU A 69 -3.17 -1.45 14.84
CA LEU A 69 -2.05 -0.85 15.55
C LEU A 69 -2.04 0.66 15.33
#